data_AF-A0AAN8PWK0-F1
#
_entry.id   AF-A0AAN8PWK0-F1
#
_cell.length_a   1.000
_cell.length_b   1.000
_cell.length_c   1.000
_cell.angle_alpha   90.00
_cell.angle_beta   90.00
_cell.angle_gamma   90.00
#
_symmetry.space_group_name_H-M   'P 1'
#
loop_
_entity.id
_entity.type
_entity.pdbx_description
1 polymer ?
#
loop_
_entity_poly.entity_id
_entity_poly.type
_entity_poly.pdbx_seq_one_letter_code
_entity_poly.pdbx_strand_id
1 'polypeptide(L)'
;MELLDDSTKFLENLDGATCIADDFPLPRYSKDSKTNNFGLKLLTLCATLNVHIVNGRLDSDRIGELTCIKHNGASVVDYLIVSNCIFNLITNLYVQQRTESDHLPLEFTIVCNIR
;
A
#
# COMPACT_ATOMS: atom_id res chain seq x y z
N MET A 1 -9.53 -11.64 2.07
CA MET A 1 -9.29 -10.21 2.24
C MET A 1 -9.04 -9.97 3.71
N GLU A 2 -7.89 -9.40 4.04
CA GLU A 2 -7.49 -9.05 5.40
C GLU A 2 -7.37 -7.53 5.50
N LEU A 3 -7.85 -6.98 6.62
CA LEU A 3 -7.62 -5.58 6.96
C LEU A 3 -6.19 -5.46 7.50
N LEU A 4 -5.32 -4.80 6.76
CA LEU A 4 -3.94 -4.58 7.16
C LEU A 4 -3.79 -3.11 7.56
N ASP A 5 -3.62 -2.87 8.85
CA ASP A 5 -3.36 -1.53 9.36
C ASP A 5 -1.84 -1.29 9.35
N ASP A 6 -1.42 -0.29 8.59
CA ASP A 6 -0.04 0.19 8.47
C ASP A 6 0.15 1.53 9.19
N SER A 7 -0.81 1.90 10.04
CA SER A 7 -0.68 3.07 10.89
C SER A 7 0.42 2.91 11.92
N THR A 8 0.84 4.05 12.49
CA THR A 8 1.86 4.11 13.54
C THR A 8 1.47 3.35 14.82
N LYS A 9 0.23 2.87 14.93
CA LYS A 9 -0.30 2.13 16.11
C LYS A 9 0.45 0.84 16.42
N PHE A 10 1.17 0.25 15.46
CA PHE A 10 1.97 -0.98 15.66
C PHE A 10 3.46 -0.74 15.87
N LEU A 11 3.93 0.51 15.81
CA LEU A 11 5.31 0.82 16.14
C LEU A 11 5.46 0.89 17.66
N GLU A 12 6.01 -0.15 18.26
CA GLU A 12 6.44 -0.11 19.66
C GLU A 12 7.58 0.93 19.81
N ASN A 13 7.51 1.75 20.87
CA ASN A 13 8.52 2.77 21.23
C ASN A 13 8.60 4.00 20.30
N LEU A 14 7.46 4.60 19.96
CA LEU A 14 7.42 5.96 19.37
C LEU A 14 7.68 7.08 20.38
N ASP A 15 7.95 6.76 21.65
CA ASP A 15 8.31 7.71 22.72
C ASP A 15 9.65 8.41 22.40
N GLY A 16 9.60 9.43 21.55
CA GLY A 16 10.75 10.22 21.11
C GLY A 16 10.83 10.48 19.60
N ALA A 17 10.03 9.79 18.78
CA ALA A 17 9.94 10.07 17.35
C ALA A 17 9.01 11.28 17.14
N THR A 18 9.55 12.40 16.66
CA THR A 18 8.80 13.63 16.35
C THR A 18 8.00 13.53 15.06
N CYS A 19 7.81 12.33 14.51
CA CYS A 19 6.98 12.15 13.34
C CYS A 19 5.54 12.50 13.73
N ILE A 20 5.02 13.56 13.11
CA ILE A 20 3.59 13.85 13.15
C ILE A 20 2.95 12.63 12.48
N ALA A 21 2.42 11.72 13.28
CA ALA A 21 1.70 10.56 12.77
C ALA A 21 0.48 11.10 12.03
N ASP A 22 0.54 11.13 10.70
CA ASP A 22 -0.66 11.40 9.91
C ASP A 22 -1.63 10.24 10.15
N ASP A 23 -2.87 10.57 10.52
CA ASP A 23 -3.93 9.59 10.61
C ASP A 23 -4.26 9.12 9.19
N PHE A 24 -4.25 7.81 8.98
CA PHE A 24 -4.39 7.21 7.67
C PHE A 24 -5.88 7.27 7.32
N PRO A 25 -6.34 8.10 6.36
CA PRO A 25 -7.74 8.48 6.26
C PRO A 25 -8.67 7.33 5.81
N LEU A 26 -8.11 6.23 5.32
CA LEU A 26 -8.84 5.09 4.78
C LEU A 26 -8.24 3.77 5.29
N PRO A 27 -9.05 2.74 5.57
CA PRO A 27 -8.52 1.40 5.83
C PRO A 27 -7.78 0.84 4.59
N ARG A 28 -6.79 -0.04 4.82
CA ARG A 28 -6.11 -0.78 3.76
C ARG A 28 -6.51 -2.25 3.76
N TYR A 29 -6.91 -2.75 2.60
CA TYR A 29 -7.23 -4.16 2.40
C TYR A 29 -6.18 -4.87 1.54
N SER A 30 -6.09 -6.20 1.69
CA SER A 30 -5.25 -7.04 0.84
C SER A 30 -5.91 -8.39 0.59
N LYS A 31 -5.87 -8.87 -0.65
CA LYS A 31 -6.20 -10.26 -0.99
C LYS A 31 -5.12 -11.23 -0.53
N ASP A 32 -3.87 -10.79 -0.46
CA ASP A 32 -2.81 -11.56 0.17
C ASP A 32 -2.98 -11.49 1.68
N SER A 33 -3.29 -12.62 2.29
CA SER A 33 -3.52 -12.80 3.73
C SER A 33 -2.28 -13.29 4.47
N LYS A 34 -1.09 -13.17 3.87
CA LYS A 34 0.16 -13.59 4.47
C LYS A 34 1.09 -12.40 4.60
N THR A 35 1.47 -12.08 5.83
CA THR A 35 2.54 -11.12 6.11
C THR A 35 3.76 -11.87 6.63
N ASN A 36 4.93 -11.59 6.05
CA ASN A 36 6.21 -12.13 6.51
C ASN A 36 7.08 -11.02 7.13
N ASN A 37 8.28 -11.37 7.60
CA ASN A 37 9.20 -10.42 8.22
C ASN A 37 9.63 -9.26 7.30
N PHE A 38 9.62 -9.45 5.98
CA PHE A 38 9.89 -8.36 5.03
C PHE A 38 8.69 -7.42 4.91
N GLY A 39 7.47 -7.96 4.89
CA GLY A 39 6.24 -7.17 4.96
C GLY A 39 6.19 -6.31 6.23
N LEU A 40 6.51 -6.89 7.39
CA LEU A 40 6.58 -6.14 8.65
C LEU A 40 7.61 -5.00 8.58
N LYS A 41 8.81 -5.25 8.03
CA LYS A 41 9.84 -4.21 7.85
C LYS A 41 9.39 -3.11 6.88
N LEU A 42 8.64 -3.45 5.83
CA LEU A 42 8.07 -2.47 4.90
C LEU A 42 7.04 -1.58 5.60
N LEU A 43 6.18 -2.16 6.44
CA LEU A 43 5.24 -1.40 7.27
C LEU A 43 5.99 -0.47 8.23
N THR A 44 7.04 -0.96 8.90
CA THR A 44 7.90 -0.13 9.75
C THR A 44 8.54 1.02 8.99
N LEU A 45 9.04 0.77 7.78
CA LEU A 45 9.61 1.81 6.91
C LEU A 45 8.56 2.87 6.57
N CYS A 46 7.35 2.45 6.19
CA CYS A 46 6.26 3.35 5.81
C CYS A 46 5.89 4.28 6.97
N ALA A 47 5.67 3.70 8.16
CA ALA A 47 5.35 4.45 9.35
C ALA A 47 6.51 5.36 9.83
N THR A 48 7.78 4.92 9.67
CA THR A 48 8.96 5.73 10.02
C THR A 48 9.14 6.94 9.09
N LEU A 49 8.88 6.77 7.79
CA LEU A 49 9.08 7.82 6.78
C LEU A 49 7.82 8.67 6.53
N ASN A 50 6.72 8.43 7.26
CA ASN A 50 5.42 9.05 7.05
C ASN A 50 4.95 8.95 5.58
N VAL A 51 5.00 7.72 5.05
CA VAL A 51 4.50 7.36 3.71
C VAL A 51 3.52 6.20 3.82
N HIS A 52 2.68 6.03 2.82
CA HIS A 52 1.50 5.17 2.88
C HIS A 52 1.44 4.25 1.66
N ILE A 53 1.12 2.97 1.88
CA ILE A 53 0.86 2.03 0.80
C ILE A 53 -0.55 2.31 0.25
N VAL A 54 -0.67 2.61 -1.04
CA VAL A 54 -1.96 2.97 -1.68
C VAL A 54 -2.79 1.73 -2.03
N ASN A 55 -2.15 0.60 -2.35
CA ASN A 55 -2.84 -0.65 -2.66
C ASN A 55 -3.85 -0.99 -1.56
N GLY A 56 -5.09 -1.30 -1.95
CA GLY A 56 -6.15 -1.66 -1.02
C GLY A 56 -6.92 -0.52 -0.37
N ARG A 57 -6.64 0.75 -0.72
CA ARG A 57 -7.28 1.93 -0.09
C ARG A 57 -8.31 2.63 -0.95
N LEU A 58 -8.11 2.64 -2.27
CA LEU A 58 -8.97 3.35 -3.21
C LEU A 58 -10.13 2.45 -3.65
N ASP A 59 -11.27 3.05 -4.01
CA ASP A 59 -12.43 2.29 -4.48
C ASP A 59 -12.11 1.40 -5.70
N SER A 60 -11.18 1.85 -6.55
CA SER A 60 -10.69 1.11 -7.72
C SER A 60 -9.91 -0.16 -7.38
N ASP A 61 -9.42 -0.28 -6.14
CA ASP A 61 -8.67 -1.43 -5.61
C ASP A 61 -9.14 -1.76 -4.18
N ARG A 62 -10.46 -1.71 -3.95
CA ARG A 62 -11.03 -1.79 -2.60
C ARG A 62 -10.70 -3.08 -1.84
N ILE A 63 -10.37 -4.14 -2.56
CA ILE A 63 -10.07 -5.46 -2.00
C ILE A 63 -8.57 -5.77 -1.95
N GLY A 64 -7.72 -4.87 -2.45
CA GLY A 64 -6.26 -5.01 -2.51
C GLY A 64 -5.84 -6.18 -3.38
N GLU A 65 -5.96 -6.03 -4.70
CA GLU A 65 -5.69 -7.06 -5.69
C GLU A 65 -4.26 -7.63 -5.61
N LEU A 66 -4.13 -8.92 -5.93
CA LEU A 66 -2.84 -9.62 -5.99
C LEU A 66 -2.02 -9.02 -7.14
N THR A 67 -0.74 -8.76 -6.94
CA THR A 67 0.13 -8.15 -7.98
C THR A 67 1.06 -9.15 -8.62
N CYS A 68 1.17 -10.36 -8.08
CA CYS A 68 2.01 -11.41 -8.61
C CYS A 68 1.31 -12.76 -8.48
N ILE A 69 1.35 -13.54 -9.57
CA ILE A 69 0.79 -14.89 -9.66
C ILE A 69 1.90 -15.81 -10.18
N LYS A 70 2.27 -16.81 -9.39
CA LYS A 70 3.26 -17.83 -9.72
C LYS A 70 2.63 -19.21 -9.64
N HIS A 71 3.33 -20.22 -10.16
CA HIS A 71 2.89 -21.61 -10.12
C HIS A 71 2.60 -22.15 -8.69
N ASN A 72 3.20 -21.55 -7.66
CA ASN A 72 3.10 -22.00 -6.27
C ASN A 72 2.29 -21.04 -5.37
N GLY A 73 1.60 -20.05 -5.94
CA GLY A 73 0.77 -19.12 -5.17
C GLY A 73 0.74 -17.72 -5.78
N ALA A 74 0.08 -16.81 -5.07
CA ALA A 74 -0.04 -15.43 -5.47
C ALA A 74 0.17 -14.52 -4.26
N SER A 75 0.68 -13.32 -4.52
CA SER A 75 1.04 -12.36 -3.48
C SER A 75 0.87 -10.92 -3.94
N VAL A 76 0.82 -10.01 -2.97
CA VAL A 76 0.99 -8.56 -3.20
C VAL A 76 2.47 -8.24 -2.95
N VAL A 77 3.22 -7.92 -3.99
CA VAL A 77 4.66 -7.64 -3.91
C VAL A 77 5.08 -6.39 -4.68
N ASP A 78 4.15 -5.76 -5.41
CA ASP A 78 4.34 -4.52 -6.15
C ASP A 78 3.44 -3.44 -5.53
N TYR A 79 4.06 -2.36 -5.05
CA TYR A 79 3.38 -1.38 -4.20
C TYR A 79 3.50 0.03 -4.78
N LEU A 80 2.40 0.79 -4.74
CA LEU A 80 2.46 2.24 -4.83
C LEU A 80 2.57 2.81 -3.41
N ILE A 81 3.65 3.53 -3.12
CA ILE A 81 3.92 4.12 -1.81
C ILE A 81 4.13 5.62 -2.00
N VAL A 82 3.38 6.43 -1.26
CA VAL A 82 3.37 7.89 -1.42
C VAL A 82 3.33 8.60 -0.07
N SER A 83 3.83 9.84 0.00
CA SER A 83 3.59 10.70 1.15
C SER A 83 2.12 11.13 1.22
N ASN A 84 1.66 11.54 2.41
CA ASN A 84 0.28 11.99 2.62
C ASN A 84 -0.14 13.12 1.65
N CYS A 85 0.77 14.07 1.36
CA CYS A 85 0.46 15.16 0.42
C CYS A 85 0.20 14.68 -1.02
N ILE A 86 0.85 13.60 -1.44
CA ILE A 86 0.65 12.99 -2.77
C ILE A 86 -0.53 12.03 -2.76
N PHE A 87 -0.82 11.38 -1.63
CA PHE A 87 -1.96 10.47 -1.48
C PHE A 87 -3.28 11.11 -1.97
N ASN A 88 -3.51 12.37 -1.58
CA ASN A 88 -4.70 13.13 -1.99
C ASN A 88 -4.77 13.46 -3.49
N LEU A 89 -3.68 13.25 -4.24
CA LEU A 89 -3.65 13.44 -5.69
C LEU A 89 -3.87 12.13 -6.45
N ILE A 90 -3.81 10.98 -5.77
CA ILE A 90 -4.07 9.68 -6.39
C ILE A 90 -5.57 9.45 -6.46
N THR A 91 -6.12 9.39 -7.68
CA THR A 91 -7.56 9.19 -7.85
C THR A 91 -7.92 7.73 -8.03
N ASN A 92 -7.04 6.95 -8.68
CA ASN A 92 -7.26 5.54 -8.98
C ASN A 92 -5.96 4.75 -8.90
N LEU A 93 -6.10 3.48 -8.55
CA LEU A 93 -5.09 2.43 -8.66
C LEU A 93 -5.77 1.14 -9.11
N TYR A 94 -5.20 0.47 -10.10
CA TYR A 94 -5.68 -0.80 -10.66
C TYR A 94 -4.53 -1.79 -10.77
N VAL A 95 -4.82 -3.06 -10.55
CA VAL A 95 -3.95 -4.16 -10.96
C VAL A 95 -4.52 -4.78 -12.23
N GLN A 96 -3.78 -4.65 -13.33
CA GLN A 96 -4.22 -5.08 -14.64
C GLN A 96 -4.09 -6.61 -14.79
N GLN A 97 -5.04 -7.24 -15.49
CA GLN A 97 -5.05 -8.69 -15.71
C GLN A 97 -4.22 -9.10 -16.94
N ARG A 98 -2.97 -8.64 -16.98
CA ARG A 98 -2.01 -8.88 -18.06
C ARG A 98 -1.02 -9.96 -17.63
N THR A 99 -1.02 -11.09 -18.34
CA THR A 99 -0.34 -12.34 -17.93
C THR A 99 0.93 -12.64 -18.73
N GLU A 100 1.52 -11.63 -19.36
CA GLU A 100 2.79 -11.75 -20.08
C GLU A 100 4.00 -11.93 -19.14
N SER A 101 3.78 -11.74 -17.83
CA SER A 101 4.72 -11.94 -16.74
C SER A 101 4.00 -12.56 -15.54
N ASP A 102 4.74 -13.16 -14.61
CA ASP A 102 4.23 -13.56 -13.29
C ASP A 102 3.83 -12.33 -12.44
N HIS A 103 4.24 -11.12 -12.83
CA HIS A 103 3.81 -9.86 -12.22
C HIS A 103 2.73 -9.19 -13.06
N LEU A 104 1.63 -8.84 -12.39
CA LEU A 104 0.52 -8.09 -12.95
C LEU A 104 0.85 -6.58 -12.92
N PRO A 105 0.62 -5.83 -14.01
CA PRO A 105 0.93 -4.41 -14.04
C PRO A 105 0.09 -3.61 -13.03
N LEU A 106 0.76 -2.75 -12.27
CA LEU A 106 0.14 -1.77 -11.40
C LEU A 106 -0.02 -0.44 -12.17
N GLU A 107 -1.25 0.01 -12.33
CA GLU A 107 -1.60 1.26 -13.01
C GLU A 107 -2.23 2.22 -12.01
N PHE A 108 -1.88 3.51 -12.06
CA PHE A 108 -2.47 4.53 -11.20
C PHE A 108 -2.54 5.88 -11.90
N THR A 109 -3.37 6.78 -11.38
CA THR A 109 -3.53 8.15 -11.89
C THR A 109 -3.17 9.16 -10.81
N ILE A 110 -2.33 10.13 -11.15
CA ILE A 110 -2.02 11.29 -10.31
C ILE A 110 -2.60 12.54 -10.98
N VAL A 111 -3.39 13.31 -10.23
CA VAL A 111 -3.89 14.60 -10.69
C VAL A 111 -2.94 15.71 -10.25
N CYS A 112 -2.23 16.28 -11.22
CA CYS A 112 -1.31 17.40 -10.99
C CYS A 112 -1.89 18.68 -11.59
N ASN A 113 -2.09 19.70 -10.75
CA ASN A 113 -2.37 21.05 -11.24
C ASN A 113 -1.03 21.72 -11.58
N ILE A 114 -0.66 21.69 -12.86
CA ILE A 114 0.53 22.39 -13.35
C ILE A 114 0.17 23.88 -13.42
N ARG A 115 0.87 24.70 -12.64
CA ARG A 115 0.82 26.16 -12.71
C ARG A 115 1.97 26.68 -13.56
#